data_AF-R7MY42-F1
#
_entry.id   AF-R7MY42-F1
#
_cell.length_a   1.000
_cell.length_b   1.000
_cell.length_c   1.000
_cell.angle_alpha   90.00
_cell.angle_beta   90.00
_cell.angle_gamma   90.00
#
_symmetry.space_group_name_H-M   'P 1'
#
loop_
_entity.id
_entity.type
_entity.pdbx_description
1 polymer ?
#
loop_
_entity_poly.entity_id
_entity_poly.type
_entity_poly.pdbx_seq_one_letter_code
_entity_poly.pdbx_strand_id
1 'polypeptide(L)' 'MFGLGAPELLLILVIALVVFGPGKLPTIGRALGKSLREFKEAVNTTDVKTDEKNSDEK' A
#
# COMPACT_ATOMS: atom_id res chain seq x y z
N MET A 1 21.84 -14.71 14.87
CA MET A 1 22.73 -13.57 15.16
C MET A 1 22.40 -12.50 14.13
N PHE A 2 21.87 -11.34 14.55
CA PHE A 2 21.22 -10.30 13.72
C PHE A 2 19.83 -10.67 13.15
N GLY A 3 18.83 -10.74 14.03
CA GLY A 3 17.45 -10.47 13.60
C GLY A 3 17.27 -8.95 13.62
N LEU A 4 16.82 -8.35 12.52
CA LEU A 4 16.39 -6.95 12.52
C LEU A 4 15.24 -6.81 13.52
N GLY A 5 15.57 -6.41 14.74
CA GLY A 5 14.60 -6.16 15.78
C GLY A 5 13.86 -4.85 15.52
N ALA A 6 12.76 -4.69 16.27
CA ALA A 6 12.09 -3.40 16.37
C ALA A 6 13.03 -2.22 16.69
N PRO A 7 14.04 -2.34 17.58
CA PRO A 7 14.93 -1.21 17.87
C PRO A 7 15.86 -0.84 16.71
N GLU A 8 16.38 -1.80 15.94
CA GLU A 8 17.23 -1.54 14.78
C GLU A 8 16.45 -0.87 13.66
N LEU A 9 15.21 -1.32 13.41
CA LEU A 9 14.31 -0.65 12.47
C LEU A 9 13.99 0.79 12.90
N LEU A 10 13.79 1.03 14.19
CA LEU A 10 13.56 2.37 14.72
C LEU A 10 14.77 3.28 14.49
N LEU A 11 15.99 2.79 14.71
CA LEU A 11 17.21 3.56 14.47
C LEU A 11 17.35 3.95 12.99
N ILE A 12 17.11 3.01 12.07
CA ILE A 12 17.12 3.27 10.63
C ILE A 12 16.03 4.29 10.26
N LEU A 13 14.83 4.15 10.83
CA LEU A 13 13.72 5.09 10.63
C LEU A 13 14.11 6.50 11.06
N VAL A 14 14.76 6.66 12.22
CA VAL A 14 15.22 7.97 12.71
C VAL A 14 16.23 8.59 11.74
N ILE A 15 17.21 7.82 11.26
CA ILE A 15 18.18 8.32 10.28
C ILE A 15 17.49 8.73 8.97
N ALA A 16 16.58 7.90 8.47
CA ALA A 16 15.79 8.20 7.29
C ALA A 16 14.94 9.48 7.48
N LEU A 17 14.36 9.67 8.67
CA LEU A 17 13.60 10.86 9.03
C LEU A 17 14.46 12.12 9.08
N VAL A 18 15.73 12.03 9.47
CA VAL A 18 16.65 13.17 9.44
C VAL A 18 16.99 13.55 7.99
N VAL A 19 17.20 12.56 7.12
CA VAL A 19 17.55 12.79 5.70
C VAL A 19 16.34 13.30 4.89
N PHE A 20 15.17 12.65 5.04
CA PHE A 20 13.98 12.95 4.25
C PHE A 20 13.04 13.98 4.91
N GLY A 21 13.12 14.12 6.24
CA GLY A 21 12.20 14.92 7.05
C GLY A 21 10.91 14.17 7.43
N PRO A 22 10.39 14.34 8.67
CA PRO A 22 9.17 13.67 9.13
C PRO A 22 7.90 14.08 8.37
N GLY A 23 7.88 15.26 7.74
CA GLY A 23 6.77 15.72 6.91
C GLY A 23 6.66 15.02 5.55
N LYS A 24 7.75 14.43 5.04
CA LYS A 24 7.73 13.77 3.71
C LYS A 24 7.18 12.36 3.74
N LEU A 25 7.39 11.60 4.82
CA LEU A 25 6.80 10.26 5.00
C LEU A 25 5.27 10.22 4.83
N PRO A 26 4.46 11.06 5.50
CA PRO A 26 3.00 11.03 5.34
C PRO A 26 2.57 11.49 3.94
N THR A 27 3.34 12.36 3.29
CA THR A 27 3.06 12.80 1.91
C THR A 27 3.23 11.64 0.92
N ILE A 28 4.35 10.92 1.02
CA ILE A 28 4.63 9.73 0.20
C ILE A 28 3.61 8.64 0.52
N GLY A 29 3.33 8.37 1.80
CA GLY A 29 2.33 7.39 2.21
C GLY A 29 0.92 7.69 1.69
N ARG A 30 0.51 8.96 1.66
CA ARG A 30 -0.78 9.36 1.06
C ARG A 30 -0.82 9.14 -0.44
N ALA A 31 0.27 9.44 -1.16
CA ALA A 31 0.36 9.21 -2.60
C ALA A 31 0.33 7.72 -2.93
N LEU A 32 1.16 6.92 -2.25
CA LEU A 32 1.20 5.45 -2.40
C LEU A 32 -0.11 4.79 -1.97
N GLY A 33 -0.75 5.29 -0.92
CA GLY A 33 -2.03 4.78 -0.45
C GLY A 33 -3.16 4.99 -1.45
N LYS A 34 -3.19 6.16 -2.12
CA LYS A 34 -4.12 6.42 -3.23
C LYS A 34 -3.87 5.48 -4.40
N SER A 35 -2.62 5.35 -4.85
CA SER A 35 -2.29 4.45 -5.97
C SER A 35 -2.58 2.99 -5.66
N LEU A 36 -2.31 2.54 -4.44
CA LEU A 36 -2.61 1.17 -4.01
C LEU A 36 -4.12 0.93 -3.92
N ARG A 37 -4.89 1.92 -3.47
CA ARG A 37 -6.35 1.85 -3.45
C ARG A 37 -6.93 1.74 -4.85
N GLU A 38 -6.52 2.61 -5.76
CA GLU A 38 -6.95 2.60 -7.16
C GLU A 38 -6.54 1.28 -7.85
N PHE A 39 -5.32 0.81 -7.60
CA PHE A 39 -4.85 -0.49 -8.08
C PHE A 39 -5.72 -1.64 -7.57
N LYS A 40 -6.06 -1.65 -6.27
CA LYS A 40 -6.94 -2.66 -5.68
C LYS A 40 -8.35 -2.61 -6.27
N GLU A 41 -8.91 -1.42 -6.47
CA GLU A 41 -10.24 -1.25 -7.07
C GLU A 41 -10.25 -1.74 -8.54
N ALA A 42 -9.20 -1.47 -9.32
CA ALA A 42 -9.06 -1.95 -10.68
C ALA A 42 -8.91 -3.48 -10.78
N VAL A 43 -8.10 -4.08 -9.89
CA VAL A 43 -7.95 -5.54 -9.81
C VAL A 43 -9.27 -6.20 -9.40
N ASN A 44 -9.94 -5.71 -8.37
CA ASN A 44 -11.24 -6.25 -7.94
C ASN A 44 -12.34 -6.09 -8.99
N THR A 45 -12.35 -4.99 -9.75
CA THR A 45 -13.32 -4.81 -10.84
C THR A 45 -13.06 -5.75 -12.02
N THR A 46 -11.81 -6.19 -12.20
CA THR A 46 -11.46 -7.19 -13.22
C THR A 46 -11.91 -8.58 -12.81
N ASP A 47 -11.83 -8.91 -11.51
CA ASP A 47 -12.32 -10.18 -10.95
C ASP A 47 -13.87 -10.24 -10.91
N VAL A 48 -14.54 -9.15 -10.48
CA VAL A 48 -16.01 -9.13 -10.29
C VAL A 48 -16.80 -9.12 -11.60
N LYS A 49 -16.19 -8.73 -12.74
CA LYS A 49 -16.85 -8.79 -14.06
C LYS A 49 -17.02 -10.20 -14.62
N THR A 50 -16.53 -11.24 -13.94
CA THR A 50 -16.68 -12.64 -14.37
C THR A 50 -17.93 -13.32 -13.78
N ASP A 51 -18.56 -12.77 -12.74
CA ASP A 51 -19.66 -13.44 -12.01
C ASP A 51 -21.09 -12.92 -12.29
N GLU A 52 -21.28 -11.92 -13.16
CA GLU A 52 -22.62 -11.33 -13.41
C GLU A 52 -23.09 -11.46 -14.87
N LYS A 53 -22.94 -12.65 -15.48
CA LYS A 53 -23.54 -12.93 -16.80
C LYS A 53 -23.99 -14.38 -16.98
N ASN A 54 -24.76 -14.94 -16.05
CA ASN A 54 -25.48 -16.21 -16.29
C ASN A 54 -26.77 -16.38 -15.45
N SER A 55 -27.71 -15.43 -15.49
CA SER A 55 -29.05 -15.66 -14.90
C SER A 55 -30.22 -15.01 -15.65
N ASP A 56 -30.00 -14.48 -16.86
CA ASP A 56 -31.06 -14.03 -17.75
C ASP A 56 -30.94 -14.74 -19.11
N GLU A 57 -31.25 -16.03 -19.16
CA GLU A 57 -31.84 -16.63 -20.34
C GLU A 57 -32.99 -17.53 -19.90
N LYS A 58 -34.19 -17.12 -20.33
CA LYS A 58 -35.48 -17.78 -20.14
C LYS A 58 -35.56 -19.12 -20.87
#